data_AF-A0A8H7UNM5-F1
#
_entry.id   AF-A0A8H7UNM5-F1
#
_cell.length_a   1.000
_cell.length_b   1.000
_cell.length_c   1.000
_cell.angle_alpha   90.00
_cell.angle_beta   90.00
_cell.angle_gamma   90.00
#
_symmetry.space_group_name_H-M   'P 1'
#
loop_
_entity.id
_entity.type
_entity.pdbx_description
1 polymer ?
#
loop_
_entity_poly.entity_id
_entity_poly.type
_entity_poly.pdbx_seq_one_letter_code
_entity_poly.pdbx_strand_id
1 'polypeptide(L)'
;MTEDILTPDEQLRADILSICSALGAMEEYQTETEDILTKYAMGDECLSCMKDLRRFIRNDSENPEYQVLHLLGEFNIMSSDLIPIVLVNAEQSSEVAERLILACLELFVPMTWPLADDVEDNEEADGNMRNLHMRYKLALMTPGVLEAALSVIIKPLSIPYR
;
A
#
# COMPACT_ATOMS: atom_id res chain seq x y z
N MET A 1 -10.59 -25.21 -28.40
CA MET A 1 -10.53 -24.43 -27.16
C MET A 1 -9.07 -24.13 -26.96
N THR A 2 -8.60 -23.02 -27.51
CA THR A 2 -7.25 -22.51 -27.26
C THR A 2 -7.27 -21.97 -25.83
N GLU A 3 -6.45 -22.52 -24.94
CA GLU A 3 -6.13 -21.85 -23.68
C GLU A 3 -5.52 -20.50 -24.04
N ASP A 4 -6.17 -19.40 -23.69
CA ASP A 4 -5.60 -18.07 -23.83
C ASP A 4 -4.41 -17.97 -22.87
N ILE A 5 -3.21 -18.13 -23.41
CA ILE A 5 -1.96 -17.94 -22.68
C ILE A 5 -1.80 -16.44 -22.51
N LEU A 6 -1.98 -15.96 -21.27
CA LEU A 6 -1.70 -14.57 -20.88
C LEU A 6 -0.25 -14.24 -21.19
N THR A 7 -0.01 -13.01 -21.66
CA THR A 7 1.35 -12.48 -21.77
C THR A 7 1.97 -12.32 -20.38
N PRO A 8 3.31 -12.30 -20.25
CA PRO A 8 3.96 -12.16 -18.94
C PRO A 8 3.52 -10.91 -18.15
N ASP A 9 3.27 -9.80 -18.85
CA ASP A 9 2.78 -8.56 -18.24
C ASP A 9 1.34 -8.69 -17.73
N GLU A 10 0.45 -9.29 -18.53
CA GLU A 10 -0.92 -9.57 -18.10
C GLU A 10 -0.99 -10.54 -16.91
N GLN A 11 -0.08 -11.51 -16.86
CA GLN A 11 0.02 -12.43 -15.72
C GLN A 11 0.49 -11.69 -14.46
N LEU A 12 1.52 -10.85 -14.55
CA LEU A 12 1.98 -10.03 -13.42
C LEU A 12 0.85 -9.14 -12.90
N ARG A 13 0.14 -8.47 -13.81
CA ARG A 13 -1.02 -7.64 -13.47
C ARG A 13 -2.09 -8.44 -12.73
N ALA A 14 -2.44 -9.62 -13.22
CA ALA A 14 -3.43 -10.49 -12.60
C ALA A 14 -2.98 -10.94 -11.20
N ASP A 15 -1.71 -11.31 -11.03
CA ASP A 15 -1.13 -11.73 -9.76
C ASP A 15 -1.17 -10.58 -8.74
N ILE A 16 -0.73 -9.38 -9.12
CA ILE A 16 -0.75 -8.21 -8.24
C ILE A 16 -2.20 -7.85 -7.87
N LEU A 17 -3.13 -7.86 -8.84
CA LEU A 17 -4.54 -7.55 -8.57
C LEU A 17 -5.15 -8.55 -7.58
N SER A 18 -4.87 -9.84 -7.76
CA SER A 18 -5.32 -10.90 -6.86
C SER A 18 -4.84 -10.66 -5.43
N ILE A 19 -3.56 -10.32 -5.25
CA ILE A 19 -2.98 -10.00 -3.94
C ILE A 19 -3.62 -8.75 -3.35
N CYS A 20 -3.86 -7.71 -4.14
CA CYS A 20 -4.49 -6.47 -3.68
C CYS A 20 -5.93 -6.72 -3.21
N SER A 21 -6.72 -7.49 -3.98
CA SER A 21 -8.09 -7.85 -3.58
C SER A 21 -8.15 -8.72 -2.33
N ALA A 22 -7.09 -9.47 -2.00
CA ALA A 22 -7.01 -10.27 -0.78
C ALA A 22 -6.63 -9.44 0.48
N LEU A 23 -6.27 -8.15 0.33
CA LEU A 23 -5.95 -7.29 1.47
C LEU A 23 -7.19 -7.00 2.34
N GLY A 24 -8.35 -6.85 1.72
CA GLY A 24 -9.59 -6.50 2.40
C GLY A 24 -10.53 -5.66 1.53
N ALA A 25 -11.54 -5.09 2.16
CA ALA A 25 -12.52 -4.21 1.51
C ALA A 25 -13.17 -3.25 2.51
N MET A 26 -13.76 -2.18 1.99
CA MET A 26 -14.66 -1.32 2.78
C MET A 26 -16.01 -2.04 2.94
N GLU A 27 -16.41 -2.26 4.18
CA GLU A 27 -17.69 -2.87 4.54
C GLU A 27 -18.60 -1.85 5.22
N GLU A 28 -19.90 -1.94 4.94
CA GLU A 28 -20.94 -1.14 5.58
C GLU A 28 -21.50 -1.88 6.78
N TYR A 29 -21.58 -1.20 7.92
CA TYR A 29 -22.12 -1.72 9.17
C TYR A 29 -23.25 -0.81 9.64
N GLN A 30 -24.36 -1.43 10.02
CA GLN A 30 -25.46 -0.74 10.69
C GLN A 30 -25.17 -0.67 12.18
N THR A 31 -25.20 0.54 12.71
CA THR A 31 -25.09 0.80 14.14
C THR A 31 -26.42 0.59 14.85
N GLU A 32 -26.40 0.51 16.19
CA GLU A 32 -27.61 0.43 17.02
C GLU A 32 -28.51 1.67 16.87
N THR A 33 -27.99 2.79 16.36
CA THR A 33 -28.71 4.03 16.10
C THR A 33 -29.31 4.12 14.69
N GLU A 34 -29.29 3.03 13.91
CA GLU A 34 -29.69 2.95 12.50
C GLU A 34 -28.81 3.75 11.52
N ASP A 35 -27.67 4.30 11.97
CA ASP A 35 -26.71 4.95 11.09
C ASP A 35 -25.85 3.90 10.36
N ILE A 36 -25.65 4.10 9.06
CA ILE A 36 -24.73 3.29 8.23
C ILE A 36 -23.34 3.91 8.32
N LEU A 37 -22.39 3.15 8.86
CA LEU A 37 -20.97 3.50 8.90
C LEU A 37 -20.18 2.57 7.97
N THR A 38 -19.15 3.11 7.33
CA THR A 38 -18.22 2.30 6.53
C THR A 38 -16.92 2.09 7.30
N LYS A 39 -16.46 0.85 7.41
CA LYS A 39 -15.18 0.50 8.03
C LYS A 39 -14.44 -0.51 7.17
N TYR A 40 -13.12 -0.40 7.12
CA TYR A 40 -12.30 -1.36 6.38
C TYR A 40 -12.21 -2.68 7.13
N ALA A 41 -12.56 -3.77 6.45
CA ALA A 41 -12.40 -5.14 6.91
C ALA A 41 -11.16 -5.75 6.23
N MET A 42 -10.19 -6.18 7.04
CA MET A 42 -8.98 -6.81 6.55
C MET A 42 -9.25 -8.27 6.18
N GLY A 43 -8.65 -8.73 5.08
CA GLY A 43 -8.66 -10.13 4.69
C GLY A 43 -7.84 -11.01 5.65
N ASP A 44 -8.17 -12.29 5.70
CA ASP A 44 -7.55 -13.26 6.62
C ASP A 44 -6.02 -13.35 6.44
N GLU A 45 -5.55 -13.22 5.19
CA GLU A 45 -4.14 -13.34 4.83
C GLU A 45 -3.47 -11.97 4.59
N CYS A 46 -4.07 -10.87 5.04
CA CYS A 46 -3.65 -9.49 4.76
C CYS A 46 -2.14 -9.25 5.01
N LEU A 47 -1.61 -9.73 6.15
CA LEU A 47 -0.18 -9.56 6.47
C LEU A 47 0.74 -10.36 5.53
N SER A 48 0.31 -11.52 5.07
CA SER A 48 1.06 -12.33 4.09
C SER A 48 1.03 -11.65 2.72
N CYS A 49 -0.14 -11.16 2.29
CA CYS A 49 -0.31 -10.40 1.05
C CYS A 49 0.60 -9.15 1.01
N MET A 50 0.68 -8.39 2.11
CA MET A 50 1.60 -7.24 2.20
C MET A 50 3.07 -7.64 2.05
N LYS A 51 3.49 -8.77 2.63
CA LYS A 51 4.86 -9.28 2.48
C LYS A 51 5.16 -9.69 1.05
N ASP A 52 4.19 -10.26 0.35
CA ASP A 52 4.35 -10.62 -1.05
C ASP A 52 4.42 -9.36 -1.93
N LEU A 53 3.56 -8.35 -1.71
CA LEU A 53 3.69 -7.05 -2.38
C LEU A 53 5.08 -6.45 -2.18
N ARG A 54 5.61 -6.48 -0.96
CA ARG A 54 6.97 -6.00 -0.66
C ARG A 54 8.03 -6.77 -1.45
N ARG A 55 7.86 -8.09 -1.62
CA ARG A 55 8.78 -8.91 -2.44
C ARG A 55 8.68 -8.55 -3.91
N PHE A 56 7.47 -8.36 -4.45
CA PHE A 56 7.26 -7.93 -5.82
C PHE A 56 7.92 -6.58 -6.08
N ILE A 57 7.69 -5.57 -5.23
CA ILE A 57 8.33 -4.25 -5.34
C ILE A 57 9.86 -4.35 -5.31
N ARG A 58 10.41 -5.17 -4.40
CA ARG A 58 11.86 -5.35 -4.33
C ARG A 58 12.42 -5.98 -5.59
N ASN A 59 11.78 -7.01 -6.12
CA ASN A 59 12.22 -7.65 -7.35
C ASN A 59 12.07 -6.71 -8.56
N ASP A 60 11.08 -5.82 -8.53
CA ASP A 60 10.84 -4.80 -9.55
C ASP A 60 11.86 -3.66 -9.51
N SER A 61 12.61 -3.48 -8.42
CA SER A 61 13.70 -2.49 -8.36
C SER A 61 14.86 -2.76 -9.32
N GLU A 62 14.94 -3.98 -9.85
CA GLU A 62 15.89 -4.37 -10.90
C GLU A 62 15.32 -4.09 -12.32
N ASN A 63 14.02 -3.76 -12.43
CA ASN A 63 13.34 -3.47 -13.69
C ASN A 63 13.36 -1.95 -13.97
N PRO A 64 13.91 -1.49 -15.10
CA PRO A 64 13.93 -0.06 -15.44
C PRO A 64 12.53 0.55 -15.59
N GLU A 65 11.52 -0.27 -15.86
CA GLU A 65 10.14 0.19 -16.10
C GLU A 65 9.30 0.29 -14.82
N TYR A 66 9.78 -0.19 -13.66
CA TYR A 66 9.05 -0.16 -12.38
C TYR A 66 7.57 -0.61 -12.50
N GLN A 67 7.33 -1.71 -13.22
CA GLN A 67 5.99 -2.16 -13.61
C GLN A 67 5.09 -2.41 -12.39
N VAL A 68 5.63 -2.98 -11.32
CA VAL A 68 4.86 -3.25 -10.10
C VAL A 68 4.41 -1.93 -9.47
N LEU A 69 5.29 -0.94 -9.34
CA LEU A 69 4.93 0.36 -8.76
C LEU A 69 3.83 1.07 -9.57
N HIS A 70 3.91 0.99 -10.90
CA HIS A 70 2.86 1.51 -11.77
C HIS A 70 1.51 0.81 -11.56
N LEU A 71 1.50 -0.52 -11.50
CA LEU A 71 0.28 -1.31 -11.25
C LEU A 71 -0.35 -0.97 -9.89
N LEU A 72 0.46 -0.87 -8.82
CA LEU A 72 -0.04 -0.49 -7.50
C LEU A 72 -0.63 0.94 -7.50
N GLY A 73 -0.04 1.84 -8.30
CA GLY A 73 -0.57 3.19 -8.51
C GLY A 73 -1.88 3.22 -9.31
N GLU A 74 -2.01 2.36 -10.31
CA GLU A 74 -3.24 2.22 -11.09
C GLU A 74 -4.39 1.65 -10.26
N PHE A 75 -4.10 0.63 -9.44
CA PHE A 75 -5.06 0.04 -8.51
C PHE A 75 -5.37 0.95 -7.31
N ASN A 76 -4.70 2.10 -7.18
CA ASN A 76 -4.91 3.09 -6.13
C ASN A 76 -4.81 2.52 -4.69
N ILE A 77 -3.98 1.49 -4.51
CA ILE A 77 -3.95 0.70 -3.26
C ILE A 77 -3.60 1.53 -2.02
N MET A 78 -2.87 2.64 -2.20
CA MET A 78 -2.49 3.51 -1.11
C MET A 78 -3.74 4.11 -0.44
N SER A 79 -4.70 4.55 -1.24
CA SER A 79 -5.92 5.19 -0.75
C SER A 79 -7.02 4.19 -0.45
N SER A 80 -7.15 3.12 -1.25
CA SER A 80 -8.22 2.13 -1.09
C SER A 80 -8.00 1.17 0.07
N ASP A 81 -6.74 0.80 0.35
CA ASP A 81 -6.42 -0.29 1.27
C ASP A 81 -5.42 0.14 2.34
N LEU A 82 -4.22 0.58 1.96
CA LEU A 82 -3.12 0.75 2.91
C LEU A 82 -3.41 1.84 3.97
N ILE A 83 -3.96 2.99 3.57
CA ILE A 83 -4.34 4.05 4.52
C ILE A 83 -5.48 3.58 5.44
N PRO A 84 -6.61 3.05 4.94
CA PRO A 84 -7.64 2.48 5.80
C PRO A 84 -7.12 1.42 6.77
N ILE A 85 -6.23 0.53 6.33
CA ILE A 85 -5.59 -0.48 7.20
C ILE A 85 -4.82 0.20 8.32
N VAL A 86 -3.99 1.22 8.02
CA VAL A 86 -3.26 1.97 9.06
C VAL A 86 -4.21 2.60 10.07
N LEU A 87 -5.27 3.27 9.61
CA LEU A 87 -6.21 3.98 10.47
C LEU A 87 -7.02 3.03 11.37
N VAL A 88 -7.54 1.93 10.83
CA VAL A 88 -8.29 0.92 11.61
C VAL A 88 -7.41 0.27 12.68
N ASN A 89 -6.13 0.06 12.39
CA ASN A 89 -5.19 -0.53 13.34
C ASN A 89 -4.63 0.49 14.34
N ALA A 90 -4.60 1.78 14.00
CA ALA A 90 -4.17 2.83 14.93
C ALA A 90 -5.09 2.96 16.15
N GLU A 91 -6.37 2.63 15.99
CA GLU A 91 -7.34 2.58 17.09
C GLU A 91 -7.16 1.35 18.00
N GLN A 92 -6.33 0.38 17.58
CA GLN A 92 -6.13 -0.89 18.29
C GLN A 92 -4.77 -0.91 18.99
N SER A 93 -4.78 -1.09 20.31
CA SER A 93 -3.55 -1.26 21.09
C SER A 93 -3.12 -2.73 21.16
N SER A 94 -2.77 -3.33 20.01
CA SER A 94 -2.31 -4.73 19.94
C SER A 94 -1.00 -4.89 19.15
N GLU A 95 -0.20 -5.91 19.49
CA GLU A 95 1.02 -6.22 18.73
C GLU A 95 0.73 -6.58 17.28
N VAL A 96 -0.44 -7.16 17.00
CA VAL A 96 -0.87 -7.50 15.63
C VAL A 96 -1.13 -6.23 14.84
N ALA A 97 -1.82 -5.25 15.43
CA ALA A 97 -2.06 -3.94 14.83
C ALA A 97 -0.75 -3.19 14.55
N GLU A 98 0.19 -3.17 15.50
CA GLU A 98 1.53 -2.58 15.30
C GLU A 98 2.26 -3.22 14.10
N ARG A 99 2.17 -4.55 13.94
CA ARG A 99 2.80 -5.28 12.82
C ARG A 99 2.16 -4.96 11.47
N LEU A 100 0.83 -4.80 11.43
CA LEU A 100 0.10 -4.43 10.22
C LEU A 100 0.45 -3.00 9.78
N ILE A 101 0.46 -2.05 10.73
CA ILE A 101 0.89 -0.67 10.45
C ILE A 101 2.33 -0.68 9.91
N LEU A 102 3.24 -1.39 10.57
CA LEU A 102 4.63 -1.49 10.12
C LEU A 102 4.74 -2.07 8.71
N ALA A 103 3.96 -3.11 8.38
CA ALA A 103 3.94 -3.69 7.04
C ALA A 103 3.45 -2.70 5.98
N CYS A 104 2.46 -1.86 6.28
CA CYS A 104 2.05 -0.75 5.39
C CYS A 104 3.17 0.28 5.22
N LEU A 105 3.86 0.67 6.30
CA LEU A 105 4.99 1.62 6.22
C LEU A 105 6.14 1.07 5.36
N GLU A 106 6.41 -0.23 5.43
CA GLU A 106 7.43 -0.89 4.59
C GLU A 106 7.09 -0.83 3.09
N LEU A 107 5.81 -0.70 2.72
CA LEU A 107 5.36 -0.48 1.35
C LEU A 107 5.37 1.01 0.97
N PHE A 108 5.00 1.90 1.89
CA PHE A 108 4.99 3.34 1.63
C PHE A 108 6.37 3.87 1.22
N VAL A 109 7.43 3.39 1.86
CA VAL A 109 8.80 3.87 1.59
C VAL A 109 9.20 3.68 0.12
N PRO A 110 9.20 2.46 -0.46
CA PRO A 110 9.55 2.30 -1.86
C PRO A 110 8.52 2.94 -2.81
N MET A 111 7.23 2.96 -2.46
CA MET A 111 6.19 3.61 -3.28
C MET A 111 6.31 5.14 -3.34
N THR A 112 7.05 5.75 -2.42
CA THR A 112 7.24 7.22 -2.34
C THR A 112 8.68 7.65 -2.51
N TRP A 113 9.57 6.73 -2.89
CA TRP A 113 10.98 7.04 -3.10
C TRP A 113 11.12 8.14 -4.16
N PRO A 114 11.94 9.17 -3.95
CA PRO A 114 12.07 10.25 -4.92
C PRO A 114 12.55 9.69 -6.27
N LEU A 115 11.96 10.23 -7.34
CA LEU A 115 12.45 9.98 -8.69
C LEU A 115 13.86 10.55 -8.81
N ALA A 116 14.75 9.79 -9.46
CA ALA A 116 16.09 10.29 -9.75
C ALA A 116 16.00 11.52 -10.67
N ASP A 117 16.89 12.49 -10.50
CA ASP A 117 16.92 13.69 -11.34
C ASP A 117 17.32 13.38 -12.80
N ASP A 118 17.85 12.18 -13.06
CA ASP A 118 18.42 11.77 -14.35
C ASP A 118 17.41 11.09 -15.31
N VAL A 119 16.10 11.09 -15.00
CA VAL A 119 15.06 10.46 -15.84
C VAL A 119 14.69 11.42 -16.99
N GLU A 120 15.66 11.78 -17.83
CA GLU A 120 15.50 12.85 -18.83
C GLU A 120 14.93 12.39 -20.19
N ASP A 121 14.74 11.08 -20.42
CA ASP A 121 14.43 10.60 -21.78
C ASP A 121 12.95 10.31 -22.08
N ASN A 122 12.03 10.41 -21.11
CA ASN A 122 10.59 10.16 -21.33
C ASN A 122 9.67 11.09 -20.52
N GLU A 123 9.36 12.26 -21.09
CA GLU A 123 8.53 13.31 -20.48
C GLU A 123 7.12 12.83 -20.05
N GLU A 124 6.50 11.90 -20.79
CA GLU A 124 5.15 11.41 -20.48
C GLU A 124 5.14 10.42 -19.31
N ALA A 125 6.11 9.51 -19.27
CA ALA A 125 6.29 8.57 -18.16
C ALA A 125 6.64 9.32 -16.85
N ASP A 126 7.54 10.31 -16.93
CA ASP A 126 7.88 11.17 -15.79
C ASP A 126 6.67 11.96 -15.28
N GLY A 127 5.88 12.54 -16.19
CA GLY A 127 4.63 13.24 -15.84
C GLY A 127 3.64 12.35 -15.09
N ASN A 128 3.45 11.10 -15.53
CA ASN A 128 2.55 10.15 -14.89
C ASN A 128 3.02 9.75 -13.48
N MET A 129 4.32 9.49 -13.32
CA MET A 129 4.89 9.10 -12.04
C MET A 129 4.88 10.26 -11.04
N ARG A 130 5.17 11.48 -11.48
CA ARG A 130 5.05 12.69 -10.65
C ARG A 130 3.62 12.91 -10.16
N ASN A 131 2.62 12.74 -11.04
CA ASN A 131 1.21 12.82 -10.66
C ASN A 131 0.83 11.72 -9.67
N LEU A 132 1.38 10.51 -9.81
CA LEU A 132 1.19 9.43 -8.85
C LEU A 132 1.76 9.79 -7.47
N HIS A 133 2.99 10.29 -7.39
CA HIS A 133 3.60 10.71 -6.13
C HIS A 133 2.85 11.87 -5.47
N MET A 134 2.30 12.80 -6.25
CA MET A 134 1.40 13.84 -5.72
C MET A 134 0.14 13.24 -5.10
N ARG A 135 -0.49 12.25 -5.76
CA ARG A 135 -1.65 11.54 -5.20
C ARG A 135 -1.30 10.84 -3.90
N TYR A 136 -0.16 10.13 -3.86
CA TYR A 136 0.34 9.48 -2.65
C TYR A 136 0.59 10.48 -1.52
N LYS A 137 1.23 11.61 -1.81
CA LYS A 137 1.44 12.67 -0.83
C LYS A 137 0.11 13.17 -0.26
N LEU A 138 -0.88 13.46 -1.11
CA LEU A 138 -2.20 13.90 -0.65
C LEU A 138 -2.90 12.83 0.20
N ALA A 139 -2.80 11.56 -0.19
CA ALA A 139 -3.38 10.46 0.56
C ALA A 139 -2.72 10.30 1.94
N LEU A 140 -1.40 10.34 2.03
CA LEU A 140 -0.66 10.25 3.29
C LEU A 140 -0.88 11.44 4.24
N MET A 141 -1.37 12.57 3.72
CA MET A 141 -1.79 13.73 4.53
C MET A 141 -3.16 13.52 5.20
N THR A 142 -3.79 12.36 5.02
CA THR A 142 -5.01 11.99 5.76
C THR A 142 -4.74 12.03 7.27
N PRO A 143 -5.56 12.73 8.07
CA PRO A 143 -5.36 12.82 9.52
C PRO A 143 -5.30 11.44 10.17
N GLY A 144 -4.37 11.24 11.10
CA GLY A 144 -4.17 9.98 11.82
C GLY A 144 -3.10 9.08 11.21
N VAL A 145 -2.80 9.20 9.90
CA VAL A 145 -1.83 8.31 9.24
C VAL A 145 -0.42 8.53 9.78
N LEU A 146 0.02 9.80 9.88
CA LEU A 146 1.35 10.13 10.39
C LEU A 146 1.45 9.89 11.90
N GLU A 147 0.39 10.15 12.65
CA GLU A 147 0.31 9.86 14.08
C GLU A 147 0.44 8.35 14.34
N ALA A 148 -0.23 7.51 13.54
CA ALA A 148 -0.12 6.06 13.59
C ALA A 148 1.29 5.57 13.22
N ALA A 149 1.92 6.18 12.20
CA ALA A 149 3.28 5.86 11.83
C ALA A 149 4.27 6.17 12.96
N LEU A 150 4.14 7.35 13.58
CA LEU A 150 4.99 7.76 14.69
C LEU A 150 4.78 6.90 15.93
N SER A 151 3.55 6.48 16.24
CA SER A 151 3.26 5.66 17.42
C SER A 151 4.05 4.34 17.42
N VAL A 152 4.16 3.70 16.26
CA VAL A 152 4.95 2.47 16.06
C VAL A 152 6.46 2.74 16.22
N ILE A 153 6.95 3.90 15.79
CA ILE A 153 8.37 4.27 15.84
C ILE A 153 8.82 4.72 17.24
N ILE A 154 7.94 5.35 18.02
CA ILE A 154 8.27 5.85 19.37
C ILE A 154 8.73 4.70 20.28
N LYS A 155 8.13 3.51 20.16
CA LYS A 155 8.46 2.34 20.99
C LYS A 155 9.93 1.91 20.86
N PRO A 156 10.48 1.60 19.68
CA PRO A 156 11.90 1.28 19.54
C PRO A 156 12.82 2.47 19.88
N LEU A 157 12.41 3.72 19.59
CA LEU A 157 13.20 4.90 19.94
C LEU A 157 13.27 5.17 21.45
N SER A 158 12.31 4.67 22.24
CA SER A 158 12.32 4.80 23.70
C SER A 158 13.37 3.91 24.38
N ILE A 159 13.95 2.96 23.66
CA ILE A 159 15.01 2.09 24.14
C ILE A 159 16.35 2.83 24.03
N PRO A 160 17.09 3.06 25.13
CA PRO A 160 18.35 3.78 25.07
C PRO A 160 19.35 3.04 24.18
N TYR A 161 20.04 3.80 23.33
CA TYR A 161 21.14 3.31 22.51
C TYR A 161 22.22 2.70 23.41
N ARG A 162 22.65 1.48 23.09
CA ARG A 162 23.70 0.75 23.84
C ARG A 162 25.08 1.04 23.27
#